data_AF-A0A2D5N6Q5-F1
#
_entry.id   AF-A0A2D5N6Q5-F1
#
_cell.length_a   1.000
_cell.length_b   1.000
_cell.length_c   1.000
_cell.angle_alpha   90.00
_cell.angle_beta   90.00
_cell.angle_gamma   90.00
#
_symmetry.space_group_name_H-M   'P 1'
#
loop_
_entity.id
_entity.type
_entity.pdbx_description
1 polymer ?
#
loop_
_entity_poly.entity_id
_entity_poly.type
_entity_poly.pdbx_seq_one_letter_code
_entity_poly.pdbx_strand_id
1 'polypeptide(L)'
;MGIEAYVSPNVKERSNYYPRWTKLIHDKFLYHRFKKKINLLDVMDTPIASKDVIADSIVVYPEIVKGNPLNAKRVVRWLLNKPGFFNGAPYVHNVNEEIFFYQYAFAKGIKEISSDNLLQIRWLRHDIYKNKNLTNRQGSCRMIRKGKRSKQIAIPERDASILIDGMSHVEIAKIFNKSKIFYCHDLYTMYCYYAVLCGCIPVVIPQDNLSKEQWRDGFEIKNGVAYGEDEIDWAIKTRDQLILDMQNSKNTEKNQIEAFLTKVQSRTNWG
;
A
#
# COMPACT_ATOMS: atom_id res chain seq x y z
N MET A 1 3.59 4.44 -21.44
CA MET A 1 4.15 5.75 -21.05
C MET A 1 5.65 5.87 -21.37
N GLY A 2 6.33 4.82 -21.87
CA GLY A 2 7.74 4.93 -22.29
C GLY A 2 8.73 5.17 -21.15
N ILE A 3 8.36 4.77 -19.93
CA ILE A 3 9.15 4.98 -18.72
C ILE A 3 9.59 3.62 -18.22
N GLU A 4 10.89 3.52 -17.93
CA GLU A 4 11.47 2.37 -17.26
C GLU A 4 11.42 2.57 -15.74
N ALA A 5 11.11 1.50 -15.01
CA ALA A 5 11.07 1.51 -13.57
C ALA A 5 12.09 0.51 -13.02
N TYR A 6 12.79 0.92 -11.96
CA TYR A 6 13.82 0.10 -11.34
C TYR A 6 13.61 0.04 -9.83
N VAL A 7 14.09 -1.02 -9.20
CA VAL A 7 14.16 -1.12 -7.74
C VAL A 7 15.59 -1.01 -7.24
N SER A 8 15.78 -0.32 -6.13
CA SER A 8 17.05 -0.31 -5.41
C SER A 8 16.90 -1.06 -4.09
N PRO A 9 17.91 -1.83 -3.65
CA PRO A 9 17.92 -2.39 -2.30
C PRO A 9 17.78 -1.29 -1.25
N ASN A 10 17.19 -1.65 -0.10
CA ASN A 10 17.08 -0.72 1.02
C ASN A 10 18.47 -0.41 1.57
N VAL A 11 18.95 0.79 1.28
CA VAL A 11 20.18 1.36 1.84
C VAL A 11 19.75 2.31 2.95
N LYS A 12 20.19 2.04 4.19
CA LYS A 12 19.96 2.98 5.30
C LYS A 12 20.91 4.16 5.18
N GLU A 13 20.41 5.37 5.40
CA GLU A 13 21.25 6.56 5.58
C GLU A 13 22.14 6.35 6.82
N ARG A 14 23.45 6.54 6.67
CA ARG A 14 24.45 6.24 7.71
C ARG A 14 25.11 7.51 8.23
N SER A 15 25.43 7.53 9.52
CA SER A 15 26.18 8.64 10.14
C SER A 15 27.56 8.78 9.48
N ASN A 16 28.06 10.01 9.39
CA ASN A 16 29.34 10.38 8.77
C ASN A 16 30.59 9.89 9.56
N TYR A 17 30.47 8.87 10.42
CA TYR A 17 31.51 8.46 11.37
C TYR A 17 32.59 7.54 10.78
N TYR A 18 32.51 7.17 9.49
CA TYR A 18 33.46 6.25 8.85
C TYR A 18 34.35 6.95 7.80
N PRO A 19 35.65 6.60 7.70
CA PRO A 19 36.52 7.04 6.62
C PRO A 19 35.94 6.74 5.21
N ARG A 20 36.16 7.64 4.24
CA ARG A 20 35.57 7.54 2.88
C ARG A 20 35.85 6.19 2.17
N TRP A 21 37.01 5.58 2.38
CA TRP A 21 37.41 4.35 1.69
C TRP A 21 36.76 3.09 2.30
N THR A 22 36.59 3.02 3.63
CA THR A 22 35.85 1.92 4.28
C THR A 22 34.36 1.98 3.93
N LYS A 23 33.82 3.19 3.74
CA LYS A 23 32.46 3.42 3.23
C LYS A 23 32.24 2.76 1.86
N LEU A 24 33.14 2.96 0.89
CA LEU A 24 33.00 2.40 -0.47
C LEU A 24 33.02 0.87 -0.51
N ILE A 25 33.92 0.23 0.24
CA ILE A 25 34.04 -1.23 0.30
C ILE A 25 32.80 -1.84 0.97
N HIS A 26 32.36 -1.22 2.08
CA HIS A 26 31.19 -1.66 2.82
C HIS A 26 29.89 -1.48 2.02
N ASP A 27 29.75 -0.35 1.31
CA ASP A 27 28.60 -0.08 0.45
C ASP A 27 28.54 -1.06 -0.72
N LYS A 28 29.70 -1.40 -1.32
CA LYS A 28 29.77 -2.46 -2.32
C LYS A 28 29.34 -3.80 -1.71
N PHE A 29 29.86 -4.18 -0.55
CA PHE A 29 29.48 -5.43 0.12
C PHE A 29 27.98 -5.50 0.46
N LEU A 30 27.41 -4.43 1.03
CA LEU A 30 25.98 -4.38 1.37
C LEU A 30 25.09 -4.35 0.14
N TYR A 31 25.44 -3.57 -0.88
CA TYR A 31 24.70 -3.58 -2.14
C TYR A 31 24.65 -5.01 -2.70
N HIS A 32 25.78 -5.72 -2.74
CA HIS A 32 25.81 -7.11 -3.22
C HIS A 32 25.02 -8.06 -2.30
N ARG A 33 25.10 -7.87 -0.97
CA ARG A 33 24.37 -8.67 0.02
C ARG A 33 22.86 -8.47 -0.06
N PHE A 34 22.39 -7.23 -0.20
CA PHE A 34 20.97 -6.91 -0.28
C PHE A 34 20.41 -7.18 -1.68
N LYS A 35 21.18 -6.95 -2.76
CA LYS A 35 20.83 -7.36 -4.13
C LYS A 35 20.48 -8.85 -4.21
N LYS A 36 21.26 -9.71 -3.52
CA LYS A 36 20.99 -11.16 -3.43
C LYS A 36 19.71 -11.54 -2.67
N LYS A 37 19.07 -10.60 -1.96
CA LYS A 37 17.87 -10.85 -1.12
C LYS A 37 16.60 -10.17 -1.63
N ILE A 38 16.66 -9.45 -2.75
CA ILE A 38 15.45 -8.85 -3.33
C ILE A 38 14.71 -9.92 -4.10
N ASN A 39 13.52 -10.26 -3.63
CA ASN A 39 12.56 -11.03 -4.41
C ASN A 39 11.80 -10.04 -5.29
N LEU A 40 12.09 -10.07 -6.60
CA LEU A 40 11.30 -9.35 -7.59
C LEU A 40 9.98 -10.08 -7.79
N LEU A 41 8.93 -9.32 -8.10
CA LEU A 41 7.66 -9.90 -8.51
C LEU A 41 7.72 -10.15 -10.01
N ASP A 42 7.60 -11.39 -10.45
CA ASP A 42 7.67 -11.76 -11.89
C ASP A 42 6.67 -10.99 -12.76
N VAL A 43 5.55 -10.56 -12.17
CA VAL A 43 4.50 -9.77 -12.83
C VAL A 43 4.85 -8.29 -13.01
N MET A 44 5.96 -7.82 -12.42
CA MET A 44 6.43 -6.45 -12.53
C MET A 44 7.79 -6.40 -13.24
N ASP A 45 7.86 -5.72 -14.37
CA ASP A 45 9.12 -5.42 -15.04
C ASP A 45 9.88 -4.32 -14.29
N THR A 46 10.61 -4.73 -13.26
CA THR A 46 11.30 -3.83 -12.32
C THR A 46 12.71 -4.34 -12.00
N PRO A 47 13.65 -4.24 -12.96
CA PRO A 47 15.02 -4.68 -12.74
C PRO A 47 15.70 -3.92 -11.60
N ILE A 48 16.76 -4.51 -11.06
CA ILE A 48 17.56 -3.86 -10.00
C ILE A 48 18.40 -2.75 -10.61
N ALA A 49 18.25 -1.53 -10.09
CA ALA A 49 18.96 -0.36 -10.58
C ALA A 49 20.50 -0.51 -10.44
N SER A 50 21.21 -0.15 -11.51
CA SER A 50 22.66 0.08 -11.45
C SER A 50 22.95 1.47 -10.84
N LYS A 51 24.21 1.75 -10.52
CA LYS A 51 24.60 3.07 -10.04
C LYS A 51 24.38 4.16 -11.08
N ASP A 52 24.63 3.85 -12.35
CA ASP A 52 24.48 4.80 -13.45
C ASP A 52 23.01 5.14 -13.68
N VAL A 53 22.13 4.13 -13.63
CA VAL A 53 20.67 4.34 -13.66
C VAL A 53 20.24 5.25 -12.52
N ILE A 54 20.68 5.00 -11.28
CA ILE A 54 20.33 5.84 -10.12
C ILE A 54 20.79 7.29 -10.31
N ALA A 55 22.00 7.50 -10.82
CA ALA A 55 22.60 8.82 -11.01
C ALA A 55 21.77 9.72 -11.94
N ASP A 56 21.03 9.11 -12.87
CA ASP A 56 20.18 9.78 -13.84
C ASP A 56 18.67 9.47 -13.68
N SER A 57 18.26 8.98 -12.52
CA SER A 57 16.85 8.71 -12.22
C SER A 57 16.20 9.78 -11.34
N ILE A 58 14.87 9.79 -11.33
CA ILE A 58 14.10 10.31 -10.20
C ILE A 58 13.95 9.18 -9.20
N VAL A 59 14.46 9.38 -7.99
CA VAL A 59 14.40 8.38 -6.94
C VAL A 59 13.23 8.68 -6.01
N VAL A 60 12.31 7.73 -5.93
CA VAL A 60 11.13 7.80 -5.06
C VAL A 60 11.41 7.04 -3.77
N TYR A 61 11.27 7.72 -2.63
CA TYR A 61 11.34 7.09 -1.31
C TYR A 61 10.02 7.20 -0.56
N PRO A 62 9.62 6.18 0.21
CA PRO A 62 8.54 6.33 1.18
C PRO A 62 8.99 7.20 2.37
N GLU A 63 8.03 7.66 3.17
CA GLU A 63 8.26 8.50 4.36
C GLU A 63 9.12 7.81 5.43
N ILE A 64 9.13 6.48 5.48
CA ILE A 64 9.90 5.71 6.46
C ILE A 64 11.41 5.69 6.17
N VAL A 65 11.83 6.07 4.96
CA VAL A 65 13.25 6.15 4.58
C VAL A 65 13.79 7.51 5.00
N LYS A 66 14.82 7.51 5.83
CA LYS A 66 15.46 8.75 6.28
C LYS A 66 16.36 9.33 5.18
N GLY A 67 16.20 10.63 4.92
CA GLY A 67 17.07 11.41 4.02
C GLY A 67 17.19 10.84 2.61
N ASN A 68 18.36 11.01 1.98
CA ASN A 68 18.62 10.57 0.61
C ASN A 68 19.74 9.51 0.58
N PRO A 69 19.45 8.25 0.97
CA PRO A 69 20.48 7.23 1.15
C PRO A 69 21.20 6.81 -0.13
N LEU A 70 20.59 6.98 -1.30
CA LEU A 70 21.23 6.72 -2.60
C LEU A 70 21.99 7.94 -3.14
N ASN A 71 22.01 9.06 -2.42
CA ASN A 71 22.63 10.31 -2.86
C ASN A 71 22.18 10.72 -4.28
N ALA A 72 20.90 10.52 -4.56
CA ALA A 72 20.30 10.80 -5.87
C ALA A 72 20.15 12.31 -6.07
N LYS A 73 20.31 12.78 -7.32
CA LYS A 73 20.15 14.20 -7.65
C LYS A 73 18.70 14.66 -7.58
N ARG A 74 17.75 13.79 -7.92
CA ARG A 74 16.32 14.08 -8.02
C ARG A 74 15.57 13.16 -7.08
N VAL A 75 14.94 13.72 -6.04
CA VAL A 75 14.31 12.93 -4.98
C VAL A 75 12.85 13.31 -4.83
N VAL A 76 11.99 12.30 -4.95
CA VAL A 76 10.58 12.37 -4.58
C VAL A 76 10.38 11.67 -3.24
N ARG A 77 9.71 12.34 -2.31
CA ARG A 77 9.19 11.72 -1.10
C ARG A 77 7.72 11.39 -1.29
N TRP A 78 7.35 10.11 -1.19
CA TRP A 78 5.96 9.68 -1.23
C TRP A 78 5.45 9.32 0.16
N LEU A 79 4.52 10.11 0.69
CA LEU A 79 3.93 9.89 2.01
C LEU A 79 2.86 8.81 1.91
N LEU A 80 3.18 7.60 2.40
CA LEU A 80 2.26 6.47 2.50
C LEU A 80 1.61 6.37 3.89
N ASN A 81 2.04 7.21 4.82
CA ASN A 81 1.42 7.43 6.13
C ASN A 81 1.78 8.83 6.66
N LYS A 82 1.18 9.22 7.79
CA LYS A 82 1.58 10.41 8.54
C LYS A 82 3.04 10.27 8.98
N PRO A 83 3.91 11.22 8.64
CA PRO A 83 5.26 11.29 9.19
C PRO A 83 5.35 11.03 10.69
N GLY A 84 6.34 10.23 11.08
CA GLY A 84 6.60 9.88 12.48
C GLY A 84 5.70 8.79 13.06
N PHE A 85 4.67 8.32 12.34
CA PHE A 85 3.77 7.28 12.85
C PHE A 85 4.50 5.97 13.22
N PHE A 86 5.44 5.50 12.37
CA PHE A 86 6.18 4.26 12.61
C PHE A 86 7.50 4.46 13.34
N ASN A 87 8.18 5.58 13.12
CA ASN A 87 9.57 5.77 13.56
C ASN A 87 9.70 6.74 14.75
N GLY A 88 8.59 7.36 15.20
CA GLY A 88 8.56 8.33 16.30
C GLY A 88 9.26 9.67 16.01
N ALA A 89 10.02 9.78 14.93
CA ALA A 89 10.72 10.99 14.53
C ALA A 89 9.86 11.83 13.56
N PRO A 90 9.79 13.16 13.74
CA PRO A 90 9.17 14.02 12.75
C PRO A 90 9.90 13.90 11.41
N TYR A 91 9.16 13.96 10.30
CA TYR A 91 9.80 14.08 9.00
C TYR A 91 10.45 15.46 8.90
N VAL A 92 11.76 15.46 8.61
CA VAL A 92 12.51 16.68 8.34
C VAL A 92 12.47 16.88 6.83
N HIS A 93 11.68 17.87 6.39
CA HIS A 93 11.61 18.26 5.00
C HIS A 93 12.98 18.70 4.49
N ASN A 94 13.50 18.01 3.49
CA ASN A 94 14.67 18.46 2.76
C ASN A 94 14.20 19.34 1.59
N VAL A 95 14.67 20.60 1.54
CA VAL A 95 14.25 21.61 0.54
C VAL A 95 14.45 21.16 -0.91
N ASN A 96 15.32 20.17 -1.13
CA ASN A 96 15.63 19.62 -2.45
C ASN A 96 14.76 18.40 -2.84
N GLU A 97 13.73 18.06 -2.05
CA GLU A 97 12.81 16.95 -2.35
C GLU A 97 11.43 17.48 -2.80
N GLU A 98 10.81 16.82 -3.77
CA GLU A 98 9.39 17.04 -4.10
C GLU A 98 8.54 16.03 -3.32
N ILE A 99 7.45 16.48 -2.70
CA ILE A 99 6.63 15.62 -1.84
C ILE A 99 5.30 15.31 -2.49
N PHE A 100 5.02 14.01 -2.67
CA PHE A 100 3.70 13.49 -3.01
C PHE A 100 3.10 12.74 -1.82
N PHE A 101 1.78 12.61 -1.78
CA PHE A 101 1.12 11.96 -0.64
C PHE A 101 -0.07 11.10 -1.09
N TYR A 102 -0.27 9.98 -0.42
CA TYR A 102 -1.36 9.05 -0.71
C TYR A 102 -2.70 9.50 -0.10
N GLN A 103 -2.68 10.31 0.97
CA GLN A 103 -3.89 10.89 1.56
C GLN A 103 -3.59 12.31 2.04
N TYR A 104 -4.56 13.21 1.90
CA TYR A 104 -4.46 14.58 2.41
C TYR A 104 -4.09 14.63 3.91
N ALA A 105 -4.61 13.69 4.71
CA ALA A 105 -4.29 13.57 6.12
C ALA A 105 -2.79 13.36 6.40
N PHE A 106 -2.03 12.79 5.46
CA PHE A 106 -0.59 12.52 5.64
C PHE A 106 0.27 13.77 5.39
N ALA A 107 -0.22 14.71 4.58
CA ALA A 107 0.44 15.99 4.33
C ALA A 107 0.09 17.07 5.37
N LYS A 108 -0.88 16.80 6.26
CA LYS A 108 -1.33 17.77 7.28
C LYS A 108 -0.17 18.22 8.17
N GLY A 109 0.07 19.52 8.20
CA GLY A 109 1.11 20.16 9.03
C GLY A 109 2.46 20.31 8.34
N ILE A 110 2.63 19.84 7.10
CA ILE A 110 3.80 20.13 6.28
C ILE A 110 3.49 21.39 5.47
N LYS A 111 4.35 22.40 5.56
CA LYS A 111 4.19 23.66 4.82
C LYS A 111 4.54 23.45 3.34
N GLU A 112 3.93 24.27 2.47
CA GLU A 112 4.33 24.42 1.05
C GLU A 112 4.15 23.16 0.17
N ILE A 113 3.36 22.18 0.60
CA ILE A 113 2.95 21.07 -0.27
C ILE A 113 1.69 21.48 -1.05
N SER A 114 1.75 21.39 -2.39
CA SER A 114 0.57 21.57 -3.24
C SER A 114 -0.45 20.46 -3.03
N SER A 115 -1.75 20.81 -2.98
CA SER A 115 -2.85 19.84 -2.98
C SER A 115 -2.86 18.94 -4.21
N ASP A 116 -2.25 19.38 -5.31
CA ASP A 116 -2.16 18.65 -6.58
C ASP A 116 -1.13 17.51 -6.52
N ASN A 117 -0.36 17.43 -5.43
CA ASN A 117 0.59 16.34 -5.19
C ASN A 117 -0.08 15.08 -4.58
N LEU A 118 -1.42 15.00 -4.60
CA LEU A 118 -2.13 13.78 -4.28
C LEU A 118 -1.78 12.71 -5.32
N LEU A 119 -1.17 11.63 -4.85
CA LEU A 119 -0.79 10.47 -5.67
C LEU A 119 -1.29 9.20 -5.00
N GLN A 120 -2.48 8.77 -5.41
CA GLN A 120 -3.15 7.56 -4.98
C GLN A 120 -3.06 6.54 -6.10
N ILE A 121 -2.22 5.51 -5.93
CA ILE A 121 -2.07 4.43 -6.90
C ILE A 121 -2.39 3.11 -6.22
N ARG A 122 -3.36 2.36 -6.74
CA ARG A 122 -3.70 1.03 -6.25
C ARG A 122 -3.29 -0.04 -7.24
N TRP A 123 -2.42 -0.94 -6.83
CA TRP A 123 -2.16 -2.16 -7.59
C TRP A 123 -3.01 -3.30 -7.05
N LEU A 124 -3.99 -3.73 -7.85
CA LEU A 124 -4.85 -4.87 -7.56
C LEU A 124 -4.28 -6.13 -8.22
N ARG A 125 -4.18 -7.22 -7.45
CA ARG A 125 -3.75 -8.55 -7.90
C ARG A 125 -4.82 -9.29 -8.72
N HIS A 126 -5.29 -8.68 -9.81
CA HIS A 126 -6.26 -9.30 -10.72
C HIS A 126 -5.74 -10.57 -11.40
N ASP A 127 -4.42 -10.79 -11.42
CA ASP A 127 -3.80 -12.05 -11.82
C ASP A 127 -4.25 -13.23 -10.92
N ILE A 128 -4.51 -12.97 -9.63
CA ILE A 128 -4.83 -13.98 -8.61
C ILE A 128 -6.30 -13.91 -8.15
N TYR A 129 -6.80 -12.72 -7.83
CA TYR A 129 -8.11 -12.53 -7.23
C TYR A 129 -9.17 -12.31 -8.31
N LYS A 130 -9.84 -13.40 -8.66
CA LYS A 130 -10.93 -13.46 -9.64
C LYS A 130 -12.01 -14.40 -9.14
N ASN A 131 -13.26 -14.08 -9.45
CA ASN A 131 -14.40 -14.94 -9.16
C ASN A 131 -14.39 -16.14 -10.11
N LYS A 132 -14.25 -17.33 -9.54
CA LYS A 132 -14.29 -18.60 -10.28
C LYS A 132 -15.72 -19.12 -10.49
N ASN A 133 -16.73 -18.36 -10.08
CA ASN A 133 -18.15 -18.70 -10.16
C ASN A 133 -18.49 -20.08 -9.56
N LEU A 134 -17.79 -20.44 -8.47
CA LEU A 134 -18.10 -21.67 -7.74
C LEU A 134 -19.46 -21.53 -7.07
N THR A 135 -20.34 -22.52 -7.28
CA THR A 135 -21.71 -22.55 -6.79
C THR A 135 -21.82 -23.03 -5.33
N ASN A 136 -20.92 -23.91 -4.91
CA ASN A 136 -20.94 -24.54 -3.57
C ASN A 136 -20.06 -23.80 -2.55
N ARG A 137 -20.29 -22.49 -2.39
CA ARG A 137 -19.57 -21.70 -1.36
C ARG A 137 -20.11 -22.04 0.02
N GLN A 138 -19.23 -22.29 0.99
CA GLN A 138 -19.61 -22.65 2.36
C GLN A 138 -18.60 -22.17 3.38
N GLY A 139 -19.05 -22.03 4.63
CA GLY A 139 -18.21 -21.60 5.75
C GLY A 139 -17.68 -20.17 5.62
N SER A 140 -16.73 -19.86 6.49
CA SER A 140 -16.14 -18.53 6.62
C SER A 140 -14.61 -18.59 6.71
N CYS A 141 -13.97 -17.45 6.48
CA CYS A 141 -12.56 -17.25 6.74
C CYS A 141 -12.36 -15.95 7.52
N ARG A 142 -11.19 -15.79 8.17
CA ARG A 142 -10.92 -14.66 9.06
C ARG A 142 -9.49 -14.14 8.93
N MET A 143 -9.35 -12.81 8.97
CA MET A 143 -8.06 -12.12 9.03
C MET A 143 -8.02 -11.22 10.27
N ILE A 144 -6.95 -11.35 11.07
CA ILE A 144 -6.76 -10.53 12.28
C ILE A 144 -5.80 -9.39 11.97
N ARG A 145 -4.56 -9.71 11.60
CA ARG A 145 -3.55 -8.77 11.08
C ARG A 145 -3.41 -7.47 11.92
N LYS A 146 -3.83 -6.31 11.39
CA LYS A 146 -3.77 -5.01 12.10
C LYS A 146 -4.76 -4.91 13.25
N GLY A 147 -5.80 -5.74 13.27
CA GLY A 147 -6.78 -5.85 14.36
C GLY A 147 -6.16 -6.20 15.70
N LYS A 148 -4.97 -6.83 15.75
CA LYS A 148 -4.24 -7.09 17.01
C LYS A 148 -3.91 -5.84 17.83
N ARG A 149 -3.94 -4.67 17.19
CA ARG A 149 -3.71 -3.37 17.86
C ARG A 149 -4.96 -2.86 18.58
N SER A 150 -6.14 -3.33 18.18
CA SER A 150 -7.36 -3.17 18.96
C SER A 150 -7.28 -4.13 20.14
N LYS A 151 -7.46 -3.63 21.37
CA LYS A 151 -7.58 -4.47 22.58
C LYS A 151 -8.91 -5.26 22.59
N GLN A 152 -9.75 -5.07 21.58
CA GLN A 152 -11.13 -5.57 21.48
C GLN A 152 -11.28 -6.37 20.19
N ILE A 153 -10.53 -7.47 20.08
CA ILE A 153 -10.80 -8.44 19.02
C ILE A 153 -11.89 -9.37 19.54
N ALA A 154 -13.14 -9.05 19.27
CA ALA A 154 -14.25 -9.96 19.54
C ALA A 154 -14.18 -11.14 18.54
N ILE A 155 -13.42 -12.18 18.88
CA ILE A 155 -13.48 -13.48 18.21
C ILE A 155 -14.43 -14.36 19.02
N PRO A 156 -15.44 -14.97 18.38
CA PRO A 156 -16.30 -15.94 19.05
C PRO A 156 -15.48 -17.06 19.69
N GLU A 157 -15.83 -17.51 20.89
CA GLU A 157 -15.13 -18.57 21.62
C GLU A 157 -15.02 -19.87 20.79
N ARG A 158 -16.04 -20.14 19.98
CA ARG A 158 -16.02 -21.18 18.94
C ARG A 158 -16.08 -20.54 17.57
N ASP A 159 -14.93 -20.35 16.95
CA ASP A 159 -14.83 -19.83 15.59
C ASP A 159 -14.40 -20.93 14.62
N ALA A 160 -15.31 -21.31 13.73
CA ALA A 160 -15.04 -22.27 12.65
C ALA A 160 -14.39 -21.62 11.42
N SER A 161 -14.15 -20.31 11.45
CA SER A 161 -13.55 -19.59 10.32
C SER A 161 -12.10 -20.01 10.11
N ILE A 162 -11.74 -20.25 8.84
CA ILE A 162 -10.35 -20.50 8.47
C ILE A 162 -9.53 -19.23 8.71
N LEU A 163 -8.55 -19.27 9.61
CA LEU A 163 -7.63 -18.16 9.83
C LEU A 163 -6.67 -18.06 8.63
N ILE A 164 -6.65 -16.91 7.95
CA ILE A 164 -5.86 -16.69 6.73
C ILE A 164 -4.64 -15.78 6.93
N ASP A 165 -4.33 -15.39 8.17
CA ASP A 165 -3.14 -14.61 8.49
C ASP A 165 -1.86 -15.38 8.11
N GLY A 166 -0.96 -14.74 7.36
CA GLY A 166 0.34 -15.31 6.97
C GLY A 166 0.32 -16.22 5.74
N MET A 167 -0.86 -16.55 5.20
CA MET A 167 -0.99 -17.33 3.96
C MET A 167 -0.57 -16.51 2.71
N SER A 168 -0.20 -17.21 1.64
CA SER A 168 0.11 -16.58 0.35
C SER A 168 -1.14 -16.03 -0.34
N HIS A 169 -0.96 -15.06 -1.25
CA HIS A 169 -2.08 -14.51 -2.04
C HIS A 169 -2.86 -15.60 -2.81
N VAL A 170 -2.18 -16.61 -3.34
CA VAL A 170 -2.80 -17.71 -4.08
C VAL A 170 -3.67 -18.58 -3.17
N GLU A 171 -3.21 -18.88 -1.96
CA GLU A 171 -3.98 -19.63 -0.96
C GLU A 171 -5.21 -18.84 -0.51
N ILE A 172 -5.02 -17.55 -0.20
CA ILE A 172 -6.11 -16.66 0.21
C ILE A 172 -7.18 -16.58 -0.89
N ALA A 173 -6.79 -16.41 -2.16
CA ALA A 173 -7.75 -16.36 -3.26
C ALA A 173 -8.52 -17.68 -3.46
N LYS A 174 -7.87 -18.83 -3.23
CA LYS A 174 -8.55 -20.14 -3.22
C LYS A 174 -9.58 -20.23 -2.09
N ILE A 175 -9.23 -19.75 -0.90
CA ILE A 175 -10.14 -19.73 0.26
C ILE A 175 -11.31 -18.78 0.00
N PHE A 176 -11.06 -17.54 -0.44
CA PHE A 176 -12.12 -16.59 -0.79
C PHE A 176 -13.08 -17.13 -1.86
N ASN A 177 -12.60 -17.88 -2.85
CA ASN A 177 -13.49 -18.50 -3.84
C ASN A 177 -14.38 -19.62 -3.27
N LYS A 178 -14.02 -20.22 -2.13
CA LYS A 178 -14.77 -21.31 -1.49
C LYS A 178 -15.62 -20.84 -0.30
N SER A 179 -15.21 -19.79 0.41
CA SER A 179 -15.90 -19.25 1.57
C SER A 179 -17.09 -18.38 1.19
N LYS A 180 -18.16 -18.41 2.00
CA LYS A 180 -19.29 -17.46 1.88
C LYS A 180 -18.90 -16.09 2.45
N ILE A 181 -18.36 -16.09 3.67
CA ILE A 181 -18.08 -14.88 4.45
C ILE A 181 -16.59 -14.76 4.75
N PHE A 182 -16.07 -13.54 4.69
CA PHE A 182 -14.74 -13.18 5.15
C PHE A 182 -14.84 -12.18 6.30
N TYR A 183 -14.53 -12.60 7.51
CA TYR A 183 -14.49 -11.73 8.68
C TYR A 183 -13.13 -11.02 8.80
N CYS A 184 -13.16 -9.70 8.80
CA CYS A 184 -11.97 -8.87 8.77
C CYS A 184 -11.87 -7.98 10.02
N HIS A 185 -10.84 -8.19 10.83
CA HIS A 185 -10.54 -7.32 11.98
C HIS A 185 -9.61 -6.14 11.61
N ASP A 186 -9.27 -6.02 10.33
CA ASP A 186 -8.51 -4.91 9.78
C ASP A 186 -9.49 -3.93 9.13
N LEU A 187 -9.73 -2.78 9.78
CA LEU A 187 -10.70 -1.76 9.33
C LEU A 187 -10.43 -1.21 7.93
N TYR A 188 -9.17 -1.21 7.50
CA TYR A 188 -8.71 -0.53 6.28
C TYR A 188 -7.75 -1.45 5.52
N THR A 189 -8.30 -2.24 4.59
CA THR A 189 -7.52 -3.28 3.91
C THR A 189 -8.03 -3.62 2.51
N MET A 190 -7.07 -3.78 1.59
CA MET A 190 -7.33 -4.26 0.23
C MET A 190 -7.88 -5.70 0.20
N TYR A 191 -7.72 -6.47 1.29
CA TYR A 191 -8.26 -7.83 1.35
C TYR A 191 -9.79 -7.89 1.29
N CYS A 192 -10.49 -6.84 1.70
CA CYS A 192 -11.94 -6.74 1.50
C CYS A 192 -12.28 -6.65 0.00
N TYR A 193 -11.51 -5.88 -0.77
CA TYR A 193 -11.70 -5.78 -2.22
C TYR A 193 -11.38 -7.10 -2.92
N TYR A 194 -10.32 -7.77 -2.48
CA TYR A 194 -9.96 -9.10 -2.98
C TYR A 194 -11.02 -10.17 -2.68
N ALA A 195 -11.66 -10.11 -1.51
CA ALA A 195 -12.78 -10.98 -1.17
C ALA A 195 -13.96 -10.73 -2.13
N VAL A 196 -14.35 -9.47 -2.34
CA VAL A 196 -15.40 -9.10 -3.30
C VAL A 196 -15.08 -9.58 -4.71
N LEU A 197 -13.87 -9.34 -5.20
CA LEU A 197 -13.43 -9.79 -6.53
C LEU A 197 -13.48 -11.31 -6.69
N CYS A 198 -13.39 -12.07 -5.59
CA CYS A 198 -13.54 -13.52 -5.57
C CYS A 198 -14.96 -14.00 -5.28
N GLY A 199 -15.93 -13.11 -5.06
CA GLY A 199 -17.31 -13.43 -4.70
C GLY A 199 -17.54 -13.83 -3.24
N CYS A 200 -16.56 -13.60 -2.35
CA CYS A 200 -16.70 -13.76 -0.90
C CYS A 200 -17.22 -12.46 -0.29
N ILE A 201 -18.11 -12.53 0.70
CA ILE A 201 -18.70 -11.35 1.33
C ILE A 201 -17.78 -10.88 2.47
N PRO A 202 -17.09 -9.73 2.36
CA PRO A 202 -16.30 -9.21 3.45
C PRO A 202 -17.18 -8.53 4.51
N VAL A 203 -16.92 -8.87 5.77
CA VAL A 203 -17.54 -8.27 6.96
C VAL A 203 -16.43 -7.74 7.83
N VAL A 204 -16.30 -6.41 7.90
CA VAL A 204 -15.42 -5.74 8.85
C VAL A 204 -16.05 -5.80 10.23
N ILE A 205 -15.27 -6.25 11.22
CA ILE A 205 -15.74 -6.36 12.60
C ILE A 205 -15.81 -4.96 13.23
N PRO A 206 -16.99 -4.54 13.74
CA PRO A 206 -17.14 -3.25 14.38
C PRO A 206 -16.20 -3.03 15.58
N GLN A 207 -15.86 -1.77 15.84
CA GLN A 207 -15.11 -1.35 17.02
C GLN A 207 -15.97 -0.44 17.90
N ASP A 208 -15.88 -0.59 19.23
CA ASP A 208 -16.74 0.11 20.19
C ASP A 208 -16.76 1.64 20.03
N ASN A 209 -15.64 2.22 19.60
CA ASN A 209 -15.46 3.67 19.46
C ASN A 209 -15.45 4.16 18.00
N LEU A 210 -16.01 3.39 17.07
CA LEU A 210 -16.10 3.75 15.67
C LEU A 210 -17.47 3.37 15.12
N SER A 211 -18.30 4.38 14.84
CA SER A 211 -19.59 4.14 14.20
C SER A 211 -19.41 3.72 12.74
N LYS A 212 -20.41 3.05 12.17
CA LYS A 212 -20.41 2.69 10.74
C LYS A 212 -20.34 3.92 9.84
N GLU A 213 -21.01 5.02 10.22
CA GLU A 213 -20.99 6.29 9.49
C GLU A 213 -19.59 6.89 9.50
N GLN A 214 -18.94 6.94 10.66
CA GLN A 214 -17.57 7.43 10.80
C GLN A 214 -16.57 6.57 10.00
N TRP A 215 -16.74 5.25 10.01
CA TRP A 215 -15.90 4.35 9.22
C TRP A 215 -16.12 4.53 7.71
N ARG A 216 -17.37 4.80 7.30
CA ARG A 216 -17.77 4.97 5.90
C ARG A 216 -17.37 6.33 5.31
N ASP A 217 -17.28 7.37 6.13
CA ASP A 217 -16.77 8.71 5.75
C ASP A 217 -15.25 8.73 5.45
N GLY A 218 -14.56 7.59 5.63
CA GLY A 218 -13.15 7.45 5.28
C GLY A 218 -12.87 7.50 3.77
N PHE A 219 -11.59 7.63 3.41
CA PHE A 219 -11.15 7.74 2.00
C PHE A 219 -11.35 6.47 1.14
N GLU A 220 -11.56 5.31 1.77
CA GLU A 220 -11.70 4.04 1.05
C GLU A 220 -13.11 3.89 0.48
N ILE A 221 -13.22 3.29 -0.70
CA ILE A 221 -14.52 2.88 -1.24
C ILE A 221 -15.08 1.76 -0.36
N LYS A 222 -16.30 1.91 0.16
CA LYS A 222 -16.91 0.97 1.11
C LYS A 222 -18.11 0.20 0.58
N ASN A 223 -18.62 0.54 -0.61
CA ASN A 223 -19.63 -0.29 -1.29
C ASN A 223 -19.16 -1.74 -1.31
N GLY A 224 -20.07 -2.70 -1.18
CA GLY A 224 -19.70 -4.11 -1.20
C GLY A 224 -19.00 -4.65 0.06
N VAL A 225 -18.80 -3.83 1.10
CA VAL A 225 -18.12 -4.24 2.35
C VAL A 225 -18.99 -3.94 3.56
N ALA A 226 -19.43 -4.98 4.25
CA ALA A 226 -20.29 -4.84 5.43
C ALA A 226 -19.48 -4.37 6.64
N TYR A 227 -20.06 -3.48 7.46
CA TYR A 227 -19.56 -3.15 8.80
C TYR A 227 -20.46 -3.81 9.84
N GLY A 228 -20.06 -4.99 10.31
CA GLY A 228 -20.94 -5.87 11.08
C GLY A 228 -21.78 -6.79 10.20
N GLU A 229 -22.34 -7.84 10.80
CA GLU A 229 -23.15 -8.83 10.07
C GLU A 229 -24.51 -8.29 9.63
N ASP A 230 -25.02 -7.27 10.33
CA ASP A 230 -26.26 -6.58 10.01
C ASP A 230 -26.23 -5.89 8.64
N GLU A 231 -25.05 -5.61 8.10
CA GLU A 231 -24.88 -4.99 6.77
C GLU A 231 -24.57 -5.99 5.64
N ILE A 232 -24.65 -7.31 5.87
CA ILE A 232 -24.37 -8.32 4.83
C ILE A 232 -25.24 -8.11 3.58
N ASP A 233 -26.55 -7.91 3.76
CA ASP A 233 -27.47 -7.72 2.63
C ASP A 233 -27.14 -6.44 1.83
N TRP A 234 -26.74 -5.38 2.52
CA TRP A 234 -26.31 -4.14 1.88
C TRP A 234 -25.02 -4.35 1.08
N ALA A 235 -24.04 -5.07 1.64
CA ALA A 235 -22.80 -5.41 0.97
C ALA A 235 -23.06 -6.27 -0.29
N ILE A 236 -23.97 -7.24 -0.22
CA ILE A 236 -24.34 -8.03 -1.41
C ILE A 236 -24.94 -7.12 -2.50
N LYS A 237 -25.89 -6.25 -2.14
CA LYS A 237 -26.59 -5.36 -3.08
C LYS A 237 -25.66 -4.32 -3.73
N THR A 238 -24.66 -3.84 -2.99
CA THR A 238 -23.74 -2.78 -3.46
C THR A 238 -22.41 -3.31 -4.00
N ARG A 239 -22.22 -4.63 -4.05
CA ARG A 239 -20.98 -5.26 -4.51
C ARG A 239 -20.57 -4.81 -5.91
N ASP A 240 -21.51 -4.77 -6.84
CA ASP A 240 -21.21 -4.46 -8.23
C ASP A 240 -20.82 -2.98 -8.38
N GLN A 241 -21.34 -2.10 -7.51
CA GLN A 241 -20.89 -0.70 -7.42
C GLN A 241 -19.42 -0.60 -7.00
N LEU A 242 -18.94 -1.40 -6.04
CA LEU A 242 -17.51 -1.42 -5.69
C LEU A 242 -16.63 -1.80 -6.88
N ILE A 243 -17.06 -2.77 -7.68
CA ILE A 243 -16.32 -3.19 -8.88
C ILE A 243 -16.24 -2.04 -9.88
N LEU A 244 -17.35 -1.33 -10.12
CA LEU A 244 -17.38 -0.13 -10.96
C LEU A 244 -16.50 1.00 -10.39
N ASP A 245 -16.57 1.26 -9.08
CA ASP A 245 -15.78 2.31 -8.42
C ASP A 245 -14.27 2.02 -8.52
N MET A 246 -13.86 0.76 -8.40
CA MET A 246 -12.46 0.34 -8.62
C MET A 246 -12.01 0.53 -10.07
N GLN A 247 -12.89 0.30 -11.04
CA GLN A 247 -12.60 0.55 -12.46
C GLN A 247 -12.51 2.05 -12.74
N ASN A 248 -13.45 2.85 -12.25
CA ASN A 248 -13.46 4.31 -12.40
C ASN A 248 -12.22 4.95 -11.75
N SER A 249 -11.82 4.43 -10.59
CA SER A 249 -10.60 4.84 -9.89
C SER A 249 -9.34 4.70 -10.75
N LYS A 250 -9.29 3.76 -11.72
CA LYS A 250 -8.14 3.60 -12.61
C LYS A 250 -7.89 4.83 -13.49
N ASN A 251 -8.95 5.52 -13.89
CA ASN A 251 -8.82 6.75 -14.68
C ASN A 251 -8.26 7.88 -13.83
N THR A 252 -8.75 8.05 -12.59
CA THR A 252 -8.20 9.03 -11.64
C THR A 252 -6.72 8.73 -11.33
N GLU A 253 -6.38 7.46 -11.08
CA GLU A 253 -5.02 7.00 -10.85
C GLU A 253 -4.11 7.32 -12.05
N LYS A 254 -4.59 7.06 -13.28
CA LYS A 254 -3.85 7.39 -14.50
C LYS A 254 -3.58 8.88 -14.62
N ASN A 255 -4.60 9.73 -14.40
CA ASN A 255 -4.45 11.19 -14.47
C ASN A 255 -3.47 11.70 -13.40
N GLN A 256 -3.50 11.14 -12.19
CA GLN A 256 -2.54 11.48 -11.14
C GLN A 256 -1.11 11.05 -11.50
N ILE A 257 -0.92 9.91 -12.15
CA ILE A 257 0.38 9.48 -12.67
C ILE A 257 0.87 10.44 -13.76
N GLU A 258 0.01 10.84 -14.70
CA GLU A 258 0.38 11.80 -15.75
C GLU A 258 0.76 13.17 -15.18
N ALA A 259 0.01 13.67 -14.20
CA ALA A 259 0.32 14.90 -13.48
C ALA A 259 1.64 14.79 -12.69
N PHE A 260 1.85 13.66 -12.00
CA PHE A 260 3.12 13.35 -11.32
C PHE A 260 4.29 13.43 -12.30
N LEU A 261 4.20 12.73 -13.44
CA LEU A 261 5.25 12.68 -14.46
C LEU A 261 5.55 14.06 -15.05
N THR A 262 4.51 14.80 -15.42
CA THR A 262 4.63 16.16 -15.95
C THR A 262 5.34 17.08 -14.96
N LYS A 263 4.98 16.98 -13.67
CA LYS A 263 5.57 17.80 -12.63
C LYS A 263 7.04 17.46 -12.38
N VAL A 264 7.39 16.17 -12.28
CA VAL A 264 8.78 15.78 -12.03
C VAL A 264 9.68 15.99 -13.25
N GLN A 265 9.15 15.89 -14.47
CA GLN A 265 9.92 16.16 -15.70
C GLN A 265 10.15 17.65 -15.93
N SER A 266 9.18 18.50 -15.60
CA SER A 266 9.30 19.96 -15.77
C SER A 266 10.08 20.65 -14.65
N ARG A 267 10.27 19.98 -13.50
CA ARG A 267 11.06 20.52 -12.40
C ARG A 267 12.54 20.62 -12.79
N THR A 268 13.06 21.85 -12.88
CA THR A 268 14.47 22.13 -13.17
C THR A 268 15.32 22.26 -11.92
N ASN A 269 14.72 22.69 -10.80
CA ASN A 269 15.41 22.97 -9.54
C ASN A 269 15.29 21.78 -8.58
N TRP A 270 16.08 20.73 -8.82
CA TRP A 270 16.20 19.57 -7.94
C TRP A 270 17.26 19.71 -6.83
N GLY A 271 18.03 20.80 -6.90
CA GLY A 271 19.11 21.16 -5.97
C GLY A 271 20.01 22.18 -6.62
#